data_AF-A0A8J7YCM8-F1
#
_entry.id   AF-A0A8J7YCM8-F1
#
_cell.length_a   1.000
_cell.length_b   1.000
_cell.length_c   1.000
_cell.angle_alpha   90.00
_cell.angle_beta   90.00
_cell.angle_gamma   90.00
#
_symmetry.space_group_name_H-M   'P 1'
#
loop_
_entity.id
_entity.type
_entity.pdbx_description
1 polymer ?
#
loop_
_entity_poly.entity_id
_entity_poly.type
_entity_poly.pdbx_seq_one_letter_code
_entity_poly.pdbx_strand_id
1 'polypeptide(L)'
;MHFTQREQRALRQAGVEQETIEAASEAVVAATDAAATDLEAFFADRETVYSDMDRAHSASEIQTHAVEYLDLFTHADDIRGYLRFDSWGVPVEGGRVLSDDVVELRLGPTVNGRVRFAADEDAL
;
A
#
# COMPACT_ATOMS: atom_id res chain seq x y z
N MET A 1 4.51 10.00 16.16
CA MET A 1 4.71 8.96 17.20
C MET A 1 3.79 7.80 16.90
N HIS A 2 4.36 6.66 16.49
CA HIS A 2 3.61 5.48 16.05
C HIS A 2 2.99 4.73 17.25
N PHE A 3 3.81 4.44 18.28
CA PHE A 3 3.31 3.76 19.48
C PHE A 3 2.46 4.69 20.35
N THR A 4 1.30 4.22 20.76
CA THR A 4 0.44 4.87 21.76
C THR A 4 1.14 4.93 23.13
N GLN A 5 0.70 5.81 24.02
CA GLN A 5 1.23 5.88 25.38
C GLN A 5 1.12 4.55 26.15
N ARG A 6 0.07 3.76 25.87
CA ARG A 6 -0.13 2.45 26.49
C ARG A 6 0.89 1.44 25.99
N GLU A 7 1.21 1.45 24.71
CA GLU A 7 2.25 0.59 24.10
C GLU A 7 3.64 0.99 24.56
N GLN A 8 3.97 2.29 24.53
CA GLN A 8 5.27 2.78 25.02
C GLN A 8 5.51 2.39 26.48
N ARG A 9 4.48 2.44 27.33
CA ARG A 9 4.57 1.97 28.72
C ARG A 9 4.81 0.47 28.79
N ALA A 10 4.12 -0.34 27.99
CA ALA A 10 4.29 -1.79 27.97
C ALA A 10 5.70 -2.18 27.48
N LEU A 11 6.21 -1.50 26.45
CA LEU A 11 7.57 -1.70 25.91
C LEU A 11 8.63 -1.35 26.96
N ARG A 12 8.48 -0.23 27.68
CA ARG A 12 9.39 0.12 28.79
C ARG A 12 9.32 -0.88 29.94
N GLN A 13 8.14 -1.40 30.28
CA GLN A 13 8.00 -2.46 31.28
C GLN A 13 8.65 -3.78 30.85
N ALA A 14 8.74 -4.03 29.55
CA ALA A 14 9.46 -5.16 28.97
C ALA A 14 10.98 -4.93 28.84
N GLY A 15 11.49 -3.77 29.28
CA GLY A 15 12.92 -3.44 29.25
C GLY A 15 13.41 -2.76 27.98
N VAL A 16 12.51 -2.26 27.11
CA VAL A 16 12.90 -1.45 25.95
C VAL A 16 13.13 -0.01 26.39
N GLU A 17 14.30 0.54 26.09
CA GLU A 17 14.66 1.92 26.42
C GLU A 17 13.84 2.94 25.61
N GLN A 18 13.59 4.12 26.19
CA GLN A 18 12.79 5.18 25.55
C GLN A 18 13.38 5.61 24.20
N GLU A 19 14.69 5.75 24.12
CA GLU A 19 15.40 6.11 22.88
C GLU A 19 15.18 5.05 21.78
N THR A 20 15.14 3.76 22.15
CA THR A 20 14.85 2.67 21.19
C THR A 20 13.41 2.75 20.67
N ILE A 21 12.45 3.14 21.51
CA ILE A 21 11.04 3.30 21.11
C ILE A 21 10.88 4.48 20.14
N GLU A 22 11.61 5.58 20.38
CA GLU A 22 11.64 6.76 19.51
C GLU A 22 12.27 6.42 18.16
N ALA A 23 13.47 5.81 18.17
CA ALA A 23 14.15 5.36 16.96
C ALA A 23 13.29 4.37 16.15
N ALA A 24 12.61 3.43 16.80
CA ALA A 24 11.69 2.52 16.12
C ALA A 24 10.49 3.26 15.50
N SER A 25 9.96 4.30 16.16
CA SER A 25 8.87 5.10 15.60
C SER A 25 9.32 5.88 14.36
N GLU A 26 10.53 6.45 14.38
CA GLU A 26 11.11 7.15 13.23
C GLU A 26 11.38 6.19 12.07
N ALA A 27 11.91 4.99 12.37
CA ALA A 27 12.15 3.97 11.36
C ALA A 27 10.87 3.53 10.65
N VAL A 28 9.74 3.42 11.35
CA VAL A 28 8.43 3.12 10.74
C VAL A 28 8.01 4.22 9.76
N VAL A 29 8.16 5.50 10.13
CA VAL A 29 7.83 6.61 9.23
C VAL A 29 8.68 6.57 7.97
N ALA A 30 10.00 6.43 8.12
CA ALA A 30 10.92 6.34 6.98
C ALA A 30 10.61 5.13 6.08
N ALA A 31 10.26 3.97 6.66
CA ALA A 31 9.85 2.80 5.90
C ALA A 31 8.52 3.02 5.16
N THR A 32 7.60 3.79 5.75
CA THR A 32 6.30 4.13 5.13
C THR A 32 6.50 5.05 3.93
N ASP A 33 7.38 6.05 4.04
CA ASP A 33 7.76 6.94 2.93
C ASP A 33 8.44 6.18 1.78
N ALA A 34 9.36 5.27 2.12
CA ALA A 34 10.02 4.41 1.14
C ALA A 34 9.00 3.51 0.43
N ALA A 35 8.09 2.86 1.18
CA ALA A 35 7.08 1.99 0.60
C ALA A 35 6.12 2.76 -0.33
N ALA A 36 5.72 3.99 0.02
CA ALA A 36 4.90 4.82 -0.87
C ALA A 36 5.65 5.13 -2.19
N THR A 37 6.94 5.48 -2.10
CA THR A 37 7.79 5.73 -3.28
C THR A 37 7.90 4.49 -4.16
N ASP A 38 8.14 3.31 -3.57
CA ASP A 38 8.27 2.05 -4.32
C ASP A 38 6.95 1.66 -5.00
N LEU A 39 5.82 1.88 -4.32
CA LEU A 39 4.50 1.66 -4.89
C LEU A 39 4.26 2.59 -6.08
N GLU A 40 4.54 3.89 -5.97
CA GLU A 40 4.41 4.82 -7.10
C GLU A 40 5.32 4.41 -8.27
N ALA A 41 6.57 4.03 -8.00
CA ALA A 41 7.51 3.56 -9.00
C ALA A 41 7.02 2.30 -9.72
N PHE A 42 6.34 1.39 -9.02
CA PHE A 42 5.72 0.22 -9.64
C PHE A 42 4.69 0.62 -10.72
N PHE A 43 3.89 1.67 -10.51
CA PHE A 43 2.88 2.09 -11.49
C PHE A 43 3.41 3.09 -12.54
N ALA A 44 4.43 3.90 -12.22
CA ALA A 44 4.87 5.02 -13.05
C ALA A 44 5.29 4.62 -14.48
N ASP A 45 5.93 3.47 -14.64
CA ASP A 45 6.45 3.00 -15.93
C ASP A 45 5.52 1.99 -16.64
N ARG A 46 4.32 1.76 -16.11
CA ARG A 46 3.42 0.70 -16.57
C ARG A 46 2.09 1.25 -17.06
N GLU A 47 1.88 1.17 -18.37
CA GLU A 47 0.57 1.49 -18.97
C GLU A 47 -0.49 0.46 -18.59
N THR A 48 -0.11 -0.81 -18.38
CA THR A 48 -1.02 -1.91 -18.09
C THR A 48 -0.57 -2.70 -16.86
N VAL A 49 -1.52 -3.03 -16.00
CA VAL A 49 -1.33 -3.92 -14.84
C VAL A 49 -2.46 -4.94 -14.75
N TYR A 50 -2.16 -6.06 -14.12
CA TYR A 50 -3.11 -7.13 -13.84
C TYR A 50 -3.50 -7.08 -12.38
N SER A 51 -4.72 -7.46 -12.02
CA SER A 51 -5.14 -7.53 -10.63
C SER A 51 -6.08 -8.68 -10.33
N ASP A 52 -6.06 -9.14 -9.08
CA ASP A 52 -7.00 -10.12 -8.54
C ASP A 52 -8.29 -9.48 -7.99
N MET A 53 -8.60 -8.26 -8.45
CA MET A 53 -9.78 -7.52 -8.01
C MET A 53 -11.06 -8.22 -8.44
N ASP A 54 -11.89 -8.59 -7.47
CA ASP A 54 -13.23 -9.10 -7.74
C ASP A 54 -14.07 -8.01 -8.41
N ARG A 55 -14.61 -8.33 -9.61
CA ARG A 55 -15.52 -7.48 -10.36
C ARG A 55 -16.85 -8.20 -10.49
N ALA A 56 -17.91 -7.54 -10.00
CA ALA A 56 -19.27 -8.02 -10.18
C ALA A 56 -19.53 -8.32 -11.67
N HIS A 57 -19.98 -9.55 -11.95
CA HIS A 57 -20.27 -10.05 -13.29
C HIS A 57 -19.07 -10.24 -14.22
N SER A 58 -17.83 -10.22 -13.71
CA SER A 58 -16.67 -10.75 -14.45
C SER A 58 -16.62 -12.28 -14.29
N ALA A 59 -16.27 -12.98 -15.37
CA ALA A 59 -16.01 -14.42 -15.35
C ALA A 59 -14.50 -14.73 -15.21
N SER A 60 -13.65 -13.70 -15.32
CA SER A 60 -12.20 -13.83 -15.15
C SER A 60 -11.83 -13.61 -13.68
N GLU A 61 -10.86 -14.37 -13.17
CA GLU A 61 -10.26 -14.16 -11.85
C GLU A 61 -9.25 -13.00 -11.88
N ILE A 62 -8.63 -12.75 -13.04
CA ILE A 62 -7.66 -11.68 -13.25
C ILE A 62 -8.27 -10.58 -14.14
N GLN A 63 -8.09 -9.33 -13.71
CA GLN A 63 -8.55 -8.15 -14.44
C GLN A 63 -7.37 -7.37 -14.97
N THR A 64 -7.46 -6.90 -16.21
CA THR A 64 -6.47 -6.02 -16.83
C THR A 64 -6.92 -4.57 -16.71
N HIS A 65 -6.01 -3.67 -16.34
CA HIS A 65 -6.29 -2.24 -16.20
C HIS A 65 -5.26 -1.39 -16.93
N ALA A 66 -5.73 -0.39 -17.66
CA ALA A 66 -4.89 0.70 -18.13
C ALA A 66 -4.75 1.75 -17.02
N VAL A 67 -3.51 2.00 -16.58
CA VAL A 67 -3.20 2.91 -15.47
C VAL A 67 -2.90 4.29 -16.01
N GLU A 68 -3.50 5.33 -15.42
CA GLU A 68 -3.12 6.72 -15.70
C GLU A 68 -2.07 7.21 -14.70
N TYR A 69 -2.31 7.01 -13.41
CA TYR A 69 -1.35 7.33 -12.35
C TYR A 69 -1.72 6.67 -11.01
N LEU A 70 -0.72 6.56 -10.15
CA LEU A 70 -0.87 6.39 -8.71
C LEU A 70 -0.22 7.59 -8.02
N ASP A 71 -0.96 8.25 -7.12
CA ASP A 71 -0.49 9.41 -6.35
C ASP A 71 -0.72 9.13 -4.86
N LEU A 72 0.36 9.01 -4.11
CA LEU A 72 0.37 8.65 -2.69
C LEU A 72 0.96 9.77 -1.84
N PHE A 73 0.47 9.85 -0.61
CA PHE A 73 1.06 10.63 0.45
C PHE A 73 1.05 9.82 1.75
N THR A 74 1.97 10.15 2.64
CA THR A 74 2.12 9.47 3.92
C THR A 74 1.67 10.35 5.08
N HIS A 75 1.17 9.70 6.13
CA HIS A 75 0.90 10.34 7.40
C HIS A 75 1.39 9.44 8.52
N ALA A 76 2.63 9.67 8.97
CA ALA A 76 3.34 8.82 9.91
C ALA A 76 3.48 7.36 9.41
N ASP A 77 2.67 6.45 9.90
CA ASP A 77 2.67 5.03 9.54
C ASP A 77 1.57 4.66 8.53
N ASP A 78 0.84 5.66 8.03
CA ASP A 78 -0.28 5.47 7.10
C ASP A 78 0.11 5.89 5.68
N ILE A 79 -0.33 5.11 4.69
CA ILE A 79 -0.23 5.42 3.26
C ILE A 79 -1.62 5.69 2.74
N ARG A 80 -1.82 6.84 2.10
CA ARG A 80 -3.09 7.21 1.49
C ARG A 80 -2.86 7.79 0.11
N GLY A 81 -3.90 7.81 -0.71
CA GLY A 81 -3.78 8.42 -2.02
C GLY A 81 -4.93 8.08 -2.95
N TYR A 82 -4.64 8.10 -4.24
CA TYR A 82 -5.61 7.82 -5.28
C TYR A 82 -4.96 7.03 -6.42
N LEU A 83 -5.60 5.94 -6.82
CA LEU A 83 -5.26 5.18 -8.01
C LEU A 83 -6.25 5.54 -9.12
N ARG A 84 -5.73 5.98 -10.26
CA ARG A 84 -6.51 6.35 -11.43
C ARG A 84 -6.23 5.38 -12.58
N PHE A 85 -7.29 4.77 -13.07
CA PHE A 85 -7.32 4.04 -14.34
C PHE A 85 -7.93 4.90 -15.44
N ASP A 86 -7.90 4.41 -16.68
CA ASP A 86 -8.44 5.09 -17.86
C ASP A 86 -9.86 5.67 -17.68
N SER A 87 -10.75 4.91 -17.04
CA SER A 87 -12.19 5.17 -17.02
C SER A 87 -12.70 5.51 -15.62
N TRP A 88 -11.98 5.13 -14.56
CA TRP A 88 -12.40 5.31 -13.18
C TRP A 88 -11.19 5.39 -12.25
N GLY A 89 -11.42 5.76 -10.99
CA GLY A 89 -10.37 5.75 -9.99
C GLY A 89 -10.93 5.46 -8.61
N VAL A 90 -10.03 5.19 -7.67
CA VAL A 90 -10.38 4.69 -6.34
C VAL A 90 -9.39 5.21 -5.30
N PRO A 91 -9.87 5.62 -4.11
CA PRO A 91 -8.99 5.97 -3.01
C PRO A 91 -8.12 4.78 -2.58
N VAL A 92 -6.88 5.06 -2.20
CA VAL A 92 -5.95 4.10 -1.59
C VAL A 92 -5.87 4.40 -0.09
N GLU A 93 -6.00 3.37 0.74
CA GLU A 93 -5.99 3.43 2.21
C GLU A 93 -4.87 2.55 2.80
N GLY A 94 -3.82 2.34 2.02
CA GLY A 94 -2.64 1.57 2.40
C GLY A 94 -2.09 0.78 1.22
N GLY A 95 -0.82 0.41 1.30
CA GLY A 95 -0.19 -0.44 0.31
C GLY A 95 1.06 -1.11 0.86
N ARG A 96 1.49 -2.17 0.17
CA ARG A 96 2.77 -2.83 0.44
C ARG A 96 3.32 -3.47 -0.83
N VAL A 97 4.64 -3.49 -0.94
CA VAL A 97 5.36 -4.27 -1.95
C VAL A 97 5.44 -5.72 -1.46
N LEU A 98 5.03 -6.69 -2.29
CA LEU A 98 5.15 -8.12 -1.97
C LEU A 98 6.39 -8.74 -2.60
N SER A 99 6.72 -8.29 -3.81
CA SER A 99 7.92 -8.64 -4.57
C SER A 99 8.16 -7.56 -5.63
N ASP A 100 9.25 -7.67 -6.40
CA ASP A 100 9.58 -6.72 -7.47
C ASP A 100 8.46 -6.60 -8.53
N ASP A 101 7.68 -7.67 -8.72
CA ASP A 101 6.64 -7.76 -9.75
C ASP A 101 5.21 -7.69 -9.20
N VAL A 102 5.02 -7.67 -7.87
CA VAL A 102 3.70 -7.71 -7.25
C VAL A 102 3.61 -6.75 -6.06
N VAL A 103 2.59 -5.88 -6.11
CA VAL A 103 2.21 -4.98 -5.01
C VAL A 103 0.80 -5.27 -4.54
N GLU A 104 0.46 -4.89 -3.32
CA GLU A 104 -0.91 -4.96 -2.82
C GLU A 104 -1.36 -3.59 -2.32
N LEU A 105 -2.54 -3.15 -2.75
CA LEU A 105 -3.18 -1.92 -2.28
C LEU A 105 -4.47 -2.25 -1.54
N ARG A 106 -4.74 -1.50 -0.47
CA ARG A 106 -6.08 -1.44 0.14
C ARG A 106 -6.87 -0.36 -0.57
N LEU A 107 -7.91 -0.77 -1.28
CA LEU A 107 -8.75 0.13 -2.06
C LEU A 107 -9.98 0.54 -1.25
N GLY A 108 -10.35 1.81 -1.38
CA GLY A 108 -11.43 2.46 -0.65
C GLY A 108 -12.82 1.87 -0.96
N PRO A 109 -13.89 2.48 -0.42
CA PRO A 109 -15.21 1.84 -0.29
C PRO A 109 -15.86 1.30 -1.56
N THR A 110 -15.46 1.79 -2.73
CA THR A 110 -15.96 1.31 -4.04
C THR A 110 -15.56 -0.15 -4.30
N VAL A 111 -14.35 -0.53 -3.90
CA VAL A 111 -13.85 -1.91 -4.00
C VAL A 111 -13.88 -2.59 -2.63
N ASN A 112 -13.54 -1.84 -1.58
CA ASN A 112 -13.57 -2.28 -0.19
C ASN A 112 -12.80 -3.59 0.03
N GLY A 113 -11.56 -3.63 -0.44
CA GLY A 113 -10.76 -4.85 -0.45
C GLY A 113 -9.26 -4.60 -0.53
N ARG A 114 -8.48 -5.66 -0.29
CA ARG A 114 -7.06 -5.72 -0.62
C ARG A 114 -6.92 -6.37 -1.98
N VAL A 115 -6.24 -5.67 -2.88
CA VAL A 115 -6.08 -6.07 -4.27
C VAL A 115 -4.60 -6.14 -4.58
N ARG A 116 -4.16 -7.28 -5.11
CA ARG A 116 -2.82 -7.46 -5.66
C ARG A 116 -2.80 -6.93 -7.08
N PHE A 117 -1.72 -6.23 -7.42
CA PHE A 117 -1.43 -5.77 -8.77
C PHE A 117 -0.09 -6.35 -9.21
N ALA A 118 -0.04 -6.84 -10.44
CA ALA A 118 1.16 -7.40 -11.03
C ALA A 118 1.45 -6.82 -12.41
N ALA A 119 2.73 -6.82 -12.77
CA ALA A 119 3.20 -6.42 -14.10
C ALA A 119 2.87 -7.46 -15.18
N ASP A 120 2.73 -8.73 -14.79
CA ASP A 120 2.40 -9.87 -15.63
C ASP A 120 1.23 -10.64 -15.01
N GLU A 121 0.36 -11.20 -15.85
CA GLU A 121 -0.77 -12.03 -15.44
C GLU A 121 -0.29 -13.29 -14.69
N ASP A 122 0.81 -13.89 -15.14
CA ASP A 122 1.35 -15.14 -14.57
C ASP A 122 1.92 -14.97 -13.15
N ALA A 123 2.07 -13.72 -12.68
CA ALA A 123 2.59 -13.41 -11.36
C ALA A 123 1.50 -13.32 -10.25
N LEU A 124 0.20 -13.44 -10.60
CA LEU A 124 -0.94 -13.36 -9.67
C LEU A 124 -1.47 -14.71 -9.18
#